data_AF-A0A8T4S5V8-F1
#
_entry.id   AF-A0A8T4S5V8-F1
#
_cell.length_a   1.000
_cell.length_b   1.000
_cell.length_c   1.000
_cell.angle_alpha   90.00
_cell.angle_beta   90.00
_cell.angle_gamma   90.00
#
_symmetry.space_group_name_H-M   'P 1'
#
loop_
_entity.id
_entity.type
_entity.pdbx_description
1 polymer ?
#
loop_
_entity_poly.entity_id
_entity_poly.type
_entity_poly.pdbx_seq_one_letter_code
_entity_poly.pdbx_strand_id
1 'polypeptide(L)'
;MTSQHFEQRVGVYVDVQNMYYSAKNLYNAKVNFAAILKAVVGKRRLVRATAYVIKADIEEQDKFFNALKVMGFEVSSKDLQVFFGGAKKGDWDVGIAMDMIEQSPKLDTVILVSGDGDFQPLLQHLRRAVGCRVEVAAFGKSASKKLVDEADSFLDLDNRRFLIDEQRRSAPAPRKA
;
A
#
# COMPACT_ATOMS: atom_id res chain seq x y z
N MET A 1 -11.80 -21.23 1.02
CA MET A 1 -12.90 -20.24 1.04
C MET A 1 -12.35 -18.95 1.61
N THR A 2 -12.18 -17.91 0.80
CA THR A 2 -11.80 -16.57 1.28
C THR A 2 -13.03 -15.94 1.90
N SER A 3 -13.22 -16.14 3.21
CA SER A 3 -14.34 -15.60 3.99
C SER A 3 -14.14 -14.11 4.27
N GLN A 4 -14.27 -13.28 3.23
CA GLN A 4 -14.42 -11.84 3.40
C GLN A 4 -15.87 -11.56 3.81
N HIS A 5 -16.07 -11.11 5.04
CA HIS A 5 -17.38 -10.78 5.60
C HIS A 5 -17.56 -9.26 5.62
N PHE A 6 -18.75 -8.77 5.26
CA PHE A 6 -18.99 -7.33 5.12
C PHE A 6 -18.77 -6.54 6.42
N GLU A 7 -18.97 -7.17 7.58
CA GLU A 7 -18.82 -6.55 8.90
C GLU A 7 -17.37 -6.36 9.34
N GLN A 8 -16.41 -7.01 8.65
CA GLN A 8 -15.00 -6.92 8.99
C GLN A 8 -14.51 -5.48 8.96
N ARG A 9 -13.88 -5.09 10.07
CA ARG A 9 -13.17 -3.83 10.25
C ARG A 9 -11.78 -3.94 9.65
N VAL A 10 -11.52 -3.16 8.62
CA VAL A 10 -10.29 -3.26 7.83
C VAL A 10 -9.40 -2.05 8.06
N GLY A 11 -8.12 -2.29 8.33
CA GLY A 11 -7.06 -1.29 8.23
C GLY A 11 -6.19 -1.53 7.00
N VAL A 12 -5.86 -0.48 6.26
CA VAL A 12 -5.00 -0.57 5.05
C VAL A 12 -3.73 0.24 5.27
N TYR A 13 -2.58 -0.36 5.01
CA TYR A 13 -1.26 0.23 5.26
C TYR A 13 -0.44 0.14 3.98
N VAL A 14 -0.13 1.28 3.37
CA VAL A 14 0.48 1.34 2.04
C VAL A 14 1.90 1.86 2.11
N ASP A 15 2.85 1.01 1.73
CA ASP A 15 4.22 1.43 1.46
C ASP A 15 4.26 2.06 0.06
N VAL A 16 4.15 3.39 0.01
CA VAL A 16 4.08 4.12 -1.25
C VAL A 16 5.38 3.98 -2.04
N GLN A 17 6.52 3.89 -1.35
CA GLN A 17 7.82 3.79 -2.00
C GLN A 17 7.98 2.45 -2.71
N ASN A 18 7.69 1.34 -2.01
CA ASN A 18 7.73 0.00 -2.59
C ASN A 18 6.79 -0.10 -3.81
N MET A 19 5.55 0.39 -3.67
CA MET A 19 4.57 0.33 -4.75
C MET A 19 4.96 1.21 -5.95
N TYR A 20 5.49 2.41 -5.71
CA TYR A 20 5.93 3.33 -6.75
C TYR A 20 7.07 2.73 -7.59
N TYR A 21 8.14 2.25 -6.94
CA TYR A 21 9.27 1.66 -7.67
C TYR A 21 8.87 0.39 -8.41
N SER A 22 7.99 -0.43 -7.82
CA SER A 22 7.49 -1.64 -8.46
C SER A 22 6.73 -1.30 -9.75
N ALA A 23 5.80 -0.35 -9.71
CA ALA A 23 5.05 0.07 -10.90
C ALA A 23 5.95 0.72 -11.97
N LYS A 24 6.90 1.56 -11.54
CA LYS A 24 7.85 2.23 -12.44
C LYS A 24 8.75 1.21 -13.15
N ASN A 25 9.34 0.27 -12.42
CA ASN A 25 10.30 -0.68 -12.97
C ASN A 25 9.64 -1.78 -13.80
N LEU A 26 8.47 -2.27 -13.39
CA LEU A 26 7.78 -3.37 -14.08
C LEU A 26 6.92 -2.90 -15.25
N TYR A 27 6.34 -1.70 -15.15
CA TYR A 27 5.30 -1.25 -16.07
C TYR A 27 5.52 0.15 -16.64
N ASN A 28 6.56 0.85 -16.20
CA ASN A 28 6.82 2.25 -16.57
C ASN A 28 5.57 3.14 -16.41
N ALA A 29 4.83 2.94 -15.31
CA ALA A 29 3.55 3.58 -15.04
C ALA A 29 3.43 4.02 -13.58
N LYS A 30 2.46 4.90 -13.30
CA LYS A 30 2.14 5.33 -11.93
C LYS A 30 1.11 4.39 -11.29
N VAL A 31 1.11 4.32 -9.96
CA VAL A 31 0.17 3.49 -9.20
C VAL A 31 -1.19 4.18 -9.09
N ASN A 32 -2.27 3.42 -9.28
CA ASN A 32 -3.63 3.85 -9.01
C ASN A 32 -4.07 3.48 -7.59
N PHE A 33 -3.65 4.28 -6.60
CA PHE A 33 -3.95 4.01 -5.18
C PHE A 33 -5.46 3.98 -4.86
N ALA A 34 -6.28 4.76 -5.56
CA ALA A 34 -7.74 4.72 -5.40
C ALA A 34 -8.32 3.36 -5.80
N ALA A 35 -7.88 2.82 -6.95
CA ALA A 35 -8.31 1.51 -7.41
C ALA A 35 -7.84 0.38 -6.48
N ILE A 36 -6.61 0.49 -5.97
CA ILE A 36 -6.07 -0.44 -4.98
C ILE A 36 -6.92 -0.41 -3.71
N LEU A 37 -7.12 0.77 -3.11
CA LEU A 37 -7.91 0.92 -1.88
C LEU A 37 -9.31 0.31 -2.03
N LYS A 38 -9.99 0.61 -3.15
CA LYS A 38 -11.31 0.05 -3.45
C LYS A 38 -11.27 -1.47 -3.57
N ALA A 39 -10.27 -2.04 -4.24
CA ALA A 39 -10.17 -3.48 -4.45
C ALA A 39 -9.83 -4.22 -3.15
N VAL A 40 -8.89 -3.70 -2.36
CA VAL A 40 -8.50 -4.32 -1.10
C VAL A 40 -9.57 -4.17 -0.04
N VAL A 41 -10.33 -3.07 0.02
CA VAL A 41 -11.42 -2.95 1.00
C VAL A 41 -12.63 -3.80 0.59
N GLY A 42 -12.99 -3.78 -0.70
CA GLY A 42 -14.16 -4.49 -1.21
C GLY A 42 -15.46 -3.93 -0.62
N LYS A 43 -16.27 -4.80 -0.03
CA LYS A 43 -17.55 -4.44 0.63
C LYS A 43 -17.43 -4.31 2.17
N ARG A 44 -16.21 -4.34 2.69
CA ARG A 44 -15.94 -4.36 4.14
C ARG A 44 -15.92 -2.95 4.72
N ARG A 45 -15.96 -2.86 6.05
CA ARG A 45 -15.91 -1.57 6.75
C ARG A 45 -14.47 -1.09 6.88
N LEU A 46 -14.07 -0.13 6.03
CA LEU A 46 -12.80 0.57 6.19
C LEU A 46 -12.81 1.38 7.50
N VAL A 47 -11.87 1.09 8.39
CA VAL A 47 -11.66 1.85 9.64
C VAL A 47 -10.58 2.89 9.47
N ARG A 48 -9.47 2.52 8.82
CA ARG A 48 -8.34 3.41 8.55
C ARG A 48 -7.58 2.98 7.31
N ALA A 49 -7.12 3.94 6.53
CA ALA A 49 -6.17 3.71 5.44
C ALA A 49 -5.02 4.71 5.59
N THR A 50 -3.79 4.22 5.72
CA THR A 50 -2.60 5.06 5.88
C THR A 50 -1.64 4.82 4.72
N ALA A 51 -1.21 5.91 4.08
CA ALA A 51 -0.19 5.92 3.05
C ALA A 51 1.11 6.48 3.61
N TYR A 52 2.16 5.67 3.59
CA TYR A 52 3.47 6.00 4.13
C TYR A 52 4.39 6.47 3.01
N VAL A 53 4.80 7.74 3.09
CA VAL A 53 5.48 8.43 1.99
C VAL A 53 6.82 8.98 2.45
N ILE A 54 7.84 8.85 1.61
CA ILE A 54 9.12 9.53 1.79
C ILE A 54 9.14 10.71 0.85
N LYS A 55 9.32 11.90 1.42
CA LYS A 55 9.19 13.16 0.68
C LYS A 55 10.17 13.24 -0.49
N ALA A 56 11.39 12.76 -0.31
CA ALA A 56 12.45 12.84 -1.32
C ALA A 56 12.10 12.15 -2.66
N ASP A 57 11.16 11.19 -2.65
CA ASP A 57 10.85 10.34 -3.80
C ASP A 57 9.68 10.86 -4.64
N ILE A 58 9.03 11.95 -4.20
CA ILE A 58 7.82 12.47 -4.82
C ILE A 58 8.07 13.86 -5.40
N GLU A 59 7.96 13.95 -6.73
CA GLU A 59 7.83 15.22 -7.43
C GLU A 59 6.44 15.83 -7.14
N GLU A 60 6.36 17.13 -6.90
CA GLU A 60 5.11 17.83 -6.55
C GLU A 60 4.39 17.26 -5.30
N GLN A 61 5.13 17.10 -4.20
CA GLN A 61 4.66 16.50 -2.93
C GLN A 61 3.25 16.94 -2.51
N ASP A 62 2.97 18.25 -2.50
CA ASP A 62 1.68 18.77 -2.05
C ASP A 62 0.50 18.24 -2.88
N LYS A 63 0.65 18.18 -4.21
CA LYS A 63 -0.41 17.66 -5.08
C LYS A 63 -0.62 16.17 -4.85
N PHE A 64 0.46 15.41 -4.69
CA PHE A 64 0.36 13.97 -4.43
C PHE A 64 -0.27 13.68 -3.06
N PHE A 65 0.11 14.43 -2.02
CA PHE A 65 -0.43 14.25 -0.67
C PHE A 65 -1.91 14.63 -0.63
N ASN A 66 -2.29 15.72 -1.29
CA ASN A 66 -3.69 16.11 -1.41
C ASN A 66 -4.50 15.07 -2.19
N ALA A 67 -3.94 14.48 -3.24
CA ALA A 67 -4.60 13.40 -3.98
C ALA A 67 -4.85 12.17 -3.10
N LEU A 68 -3.87 11.73 -2.30
CA LEU A 68 -4.04 10.63 -1.34
C LEU A 68 -5.13 10.92 -0.30
N LYS A 69 -5.15 12.13 0.26
CA LYS A 69 -6.18 12.56 1.21
C LYS A 69 -7.59 12.53 0.59
N VAL A 70 -7.74 13.04 -0.64
CA VAL A 70 -9.01 13.00 -1.37
C VAL A 70 -9.45 11.55 -1.65
N MET A 71 -8.51 10.63 -1.85
CA MET A 71 -8.81 9.19 -2.00
C MET A 71 -9.21 8.51 -0.68
N GLY A 72 -9.09 9.19 0.46
CA GLY A 72 -9.44 8.66 1.78
C GLY A 72 -8.27 8.11 2.59
N PHE A 73 -7.02 8.40 2.21
CA PHE A 73 -5.84 8.04 3.00
C PHE A 73 -5.47 9.12 4.01
N GLU A 74 -5.14 8.68 5.22
CA GLU A 74 -4.23 9.40 6.11
C GLU A 74 -2.81 9.33 5.52
N VAL A 75 -2.05 10.42 5.57
CA VAL A 75 -0.70 10.48 4.98
C VAL A 75 0.33 10.62 6.09
N SER A 76 1.18 9.61 6.23
CA SER A 76 2.34 9.62 7.12
C SER A 76 3.59 9.90 6.30
N SER A 77 4.18 11.09 6.47
CA SER A 77 5.34 11.52 5.68
C SER A 77 6.62 11.58 6.50
N LYS A 78 7.73 11.08 5.96
CA LYS A 78 9.06 11.16 6.58
C LYS A 78 10.03 11.88 5.65
N ASP A 79 10.89 12.71 6.25
CA ASP A 79 12.02 13.33 5.55
C ASP A 79 13.16 12.32 5.41
N LEU A 80 13.90 12.37 4.30
CA LEU A 80 15.05 11.50 4.11
C LEU A 80 16.12 11.83 5.15
N GLN A 81 16.41 10.89 6.05
CA GLN A 81 17.41 11.10 7.08
C GLN A 81 18.81 10.79 6.54
N VAL A 82 19.67 11.81 6.54
CA VAL A 82 21.09 11.68 6.19
C VAL A 82 21.86 11.53 7.50
N PHE A 83 22.48 10.36 7.69
CA PHE A 83 23.29 10.09 8.87
C PHE A 83 24.69 10.69 8.71
N PHE A 84 25.38 10.92 9.83
CA PHE A 84 26.73 11.51 9.88
C PHE A 84 27.77 10.78 9.01
N GLY A 85 27.55 9.50 8.68
CA GLY A 85 28.39 8.71 7.78
C GLY A 85 27.99 8.76 6.30
N GLY A 86 27.06 9.64 5.89
CA GLY A 86 26.58 9.77 4.50
C GLY A 86 25.54 8.72 4.09
N ALA A 87 25.26 7.73 4.93
CA ALA A 87 24.19 6.77 4.71
C ALA A 87 22.83 7.49 4.73
N LYS A 88 22.05 7.30 3.65
CA LYS A 88 20.67 7.77 3.54
C LYS A 88 19.77 6.59 3.92
N LYS A 89 19.04 6.71 5.02
CA LYS A 89 18.02 5.71 5.38
C LYS A 89 16.66 6.39 5.46
N GLY A 90 15.82 6.03 4.49
CA GLY A 90 14.43 6.42 4.43
C GLY A 90 13.67 5.19 3.96
N ASP A 91 13.30 4.34 4.90
CA ASP A 91 12.23 3.37 4.73
C ASP A 91 11.18 3.65 5.82
N TRP A 92 9.99 3.09 5.61
CA TRP A 92 8.87 3.18 6.54
C TRP A 92 8.63 1.87 7.27
N ASP A 93 9.45 0.83 7.05
CA ASP A 93 9.17 -0.55 7.45
C ASP A 93 8.87 -0.67 8.94
N VAL A 94 9.72 -0.07 9.77
CA VAL A 94 9.51 -0.05 11.23
C VAL A 94 8.25 0.72 11.61
N GLY A 95 7.99 1.87 10.99
CA GLY A 95 6.81 2.68 11.30
C GLY A 95 5.51 1.97 10.90
N ILE A 96 5.47 1.37 9.71
CA ILE A 96 4.36 0.55 9.23
C ILE A 96 4.13 -0.63 10.17
N ALA A 97 5.19 -1.34 10.56
CA ALA A 97 5.08 -2.48 11.46
C ALA A 97 4.48 -2.10 12.82
N MET A 98 4.96 -1.00 13.42
CA MET A 98 4.45 -0.52 14.70
C MET A 98 2.98 -0.10 14.59
N ASP A 99 2.61 0.69 13.58
CA ASP A 99 1.22 1.11 13.38
C ASP A 99 0.29 -0.09 13.17
N MET A 100 0.70 -1.07 12.36
CA MET A 100 -0.08 -2.29 12.14
C MET A 100 -0.29 -3.07 13.44
N ILE A 101 0.75 -3.24 14.25
CA ILE A 101 0.67 -3.92 15.56
C ILE A 101 -0.27 -3.15 16.49
N GLU A 102 -0.08 -1.84 16.65
CA GLU A 102 -0.87 -1.02 17.57
C GLU A 102 -2.37 -0.96 17.21
N GLN A 103 -2.69 -0.94 15.92
CA GLN A 103 -4.07 -0.86 15.46
C GLN A 103 -4.75 -2.23 15.37
N SER A 104 -4.00 -3.31 15.17
CA SER A 104 -4.55 -4.65 14.96
C SER A 104 -5.57 -5.14 15.99
N PRO A 105 -5.50 -4.82 17.31
CA PRO A 105 -6.52 -5.23 18.27
C PRO A 105 -7.92 -4.61 18.02
N LYS A 106 -8.00 -3.54 17.22
CA LYS A 106 -9.25 -2.84 16.89
C LYS A 106 -9.79 -3.24 15.52
N LEU A 107 -9.10 -4.13 14.81
CA LEU A 107 -9.35 -4.49 13.43
C LEU A 107 -9.54 -6.01 13.32
N ASP A 108 -10.44 -6.42 12.43
CA ASP A 108 -10.65 -7.82 12.13
C ASP A 108 -9.72 -8.27 10.98
N THR A 109 -9.24 -7.32 10.17
CA THR A 109 -8.28 -7.56 9.09
C THR A 109 -7.35 -6.37 8.93
N VAL A 110 -6.06 -6.64 8.80
CA VAL A 110 -5.05 -5.67 8.38
C VAL A 110 -4.54 -6.04 6.99
N ILE A 111 -4.43 -5.02 6.13
CA ILE A 111 -4.00 -5.18 4.75
C ILE A 111 -2.70 -4.41 4.55
N LEU A 112 -1.63 -5.14 4.26
CA LEU A 112 -0.36 -4.55 3.84
C LEU A 112 -0.33 -4.42 2.33
N VAL A 113 -0.12 -3.20 1.84
CA VAL A 113 0.12 -2.94 0.41
C VAL A 113 1.61 -2.69 0.22
N SER A 114 2.37 -3.78 0.15
CA SER A 114 3.81 -3.82 -0.12
C SER A 114 4.20 -5.24 -0.58
N GLY A 115 5.19 -5.32 -1.46
CA GLY A 115 5.81 -6.59 -1.87
C GLY A 115 7.04 -6.97 -1.04
N ASP A 116 7.43 -6.17 -0.06
CA ASP A 116 8.68 -6.34 0.68
C ASP A 116 8.66 -7.56 1.63
N GLY A 117 9.63 -8.45 1.44
CA GLY A 117 9.80 -9.65 2.25
C GLY A 117 10.15 -9.40 3.71
N ASP A 118 10.68 -8.22 4.03
CA ASP A 118 11.10 -7.87 5.40
C ASP A 118 9.90 -7.70 6.36
N PHE A 119 8.67 -7.59 5.84
CA PHE A 119 7.45 -7.63 6.63
C PHE A 119 7.00 -9.05 7.03
N GLN A 120 7.68 -10.12 6.60
CA GLN A 120 7.29 -11.49 6.98
C GLN A 120 7.17 -11.69 8.51
N PRO A 121 8.12 -11.23 9.36
CA PRO A 121 8.00 -11.38 10.81
C PRO A 121 6.79 -10.64 11.39
N LEU A 122 6.43 -9.50 10.80
CA LEU A 122 5.24 -8.73 11.18
C LEU A 122 3.96 -9.55 10.91
N LEU A 123 3.83 -10.12 9.70
CA LEU A 123 2.70 -10.99 9.37
C LEU A 123 2.59 -12.16 10.34
N GLN A 124 3.71 -12.83 10.66
CA GLN A 124 3.74 -13.93 11.61
C GLN A 124 3.25 -13.50 13.00
N HIS A 125 3.70 -12.34 13.48
CA HIS A 125 3.30 -11.81 14.78
C HIS A 125 1.79 -11.49 14.82
N LEU A 126 1.29 -10.77 13.81
CA LEU A 126 -0.12 -10.39 13.73
C LEU A 126 -1.05 -11.61 13.70
N ARG A 127 -0.66 -12.66 12.95
CA ARG A 127 -1.45 -13.89 12.87
C ARG A 127 -1.38 -14.73 14.14
N ARG A 128 -0.17 -14.94 14.69
CA ARG A 128 0.04 -15.88 15.81
C ARG A 128 -0.23 -15.27 17.18
N ALA A 129 0.23 -14.05 17.42
CA ALA A 129 0.14 -13.41 18.73
C ALA A 129 -1.12 -12.56 18.88
N VAL A 130 -1.52 -11.83 17.83
CA VAL A 130 -2.71 -10.97 17.88
C VAL A 130 -3.97 -11.72 17.43
N GLY A 131 -3.84 -12.69 16.52
CA GLY A 131 -4.99 -13.38 15.93
C GLY A 131 -5.73 -12.52 14.89
N CYS A 132 -5.07 -11.52 14.32
CA CYS A 132 -5.64 -10.68 13.28
C CYS A 132 -5.43 -11.34 11.90
N ARG A 133 -6.45 -11.29 11.03
CA ARG A 133 -6.30 -11.73 9.63
C ARG A 133 -5.38 -10.75 8.90
N VAL A 134 -4.39 -11.28 8.19
CA VAL A 134 -3.45 -10.45 7.42
C VAL A 134 -3.58 -10.73 5.93
N GLU A 135 -3.86 -9.69 5.16
CA GLU A 135 -3.91 -9.74 3.70
C GLU A 135 -2.79 -8.89 3.12
N VAL A 136 -2.28 -9.30 1.96
CA VAL A 136 -1.23 -8.58 1.25
C VAL A 136 -1.71 -8.22 -0.15
N ALA A 137 -1.39 -7.02 -0.62
CA ALA A 137 -1.58 -6.63 -2.01
C ALA A 137 -0.29 -6.04 -2.57
N ALA A 138 0.21 -6.61 -3.66
CA ALA A 138 1.42 -6.13 -4.31
C ALA A 138 1.41 -6.52 -5.80
N PHE A 139 2.31 -5.93 -6.59
CA PHE A 139 2.57 -6.41 -7.94
C PHE A 139 3.26 -7.78 -7.85
N GLY A 140 2.60 -8.84 -8.31
CA GLY A 140 3.03 -10.23 -8.13
C GLY A 140 4.46 -10.48 -8.61
N LYS A 141 4.87 -9.86 -9.73
CA LYS A 141 6.24 -9.95 -10.27
C LYS A 141 7.34 -9.42 -9.34
N SER A 142 7.03 -8.51 -8.42
CA SER A 142 7.99 -7.94 -7.46
C SER A 142 7.78 -8.42 -6.02
N ALA A 143 6.69 -9.15 -5.74
CA ALA A 143 6.35 -9.57 -4.39
C ALA A 143 7.24 -10.70 -3.90
N SER A 144 7.74 -10.59 -2.66
CA SER A 144 8.46 -11.68 -2.01
C SER A 144 7.57 -12.91 -1.83
N LYS A 145 8.00 -14.06 -2.37
CA LYS A 145 7.28 -15.32 -2.20
C LYS A 145 7.03 -15.67 -0.73
N LYS A 146 8.00 -15.39 0.15
CA LYS A 146 7.85 -15.65 1.59
C LYS A 146 6.74 -14.81 2.23
N LEU A 147 6.56 -13.57 1.76
CA LEU A 147 5.50 -12.70 2.22
C LEU A 147 4.13 -13.21 1.73
N VAL A 148 4.06 -13.61 0.46
CA VAL A 148 2.84 -14.17 -0.16
C VAL A 148 2.41 -15.45 0.55
N ASP A 149 3.35 -16.36 0.80
CA ASP A 149 3.09 -17.65 1.46
C ASP A 149 2.64 -17.48 2.93
N GLU A 150 3.05 -16.38 3.58
CA GLU A 150 2.68 -16.08 4.97
C GLU A 150 1.32 -15.37 5.09
N ALA A 151 0.85 -14.69 4.05
CA ALA A 151 -0.42 -13.95 4.07
C ALA A 151 -1.64 -14.90 4.06
N ASP A 152 -2.73 -14.51 4.74
CA ASP A 152 -4.00 -15.27 4.67
C ASP A 152 -4.69 -15.09 3.31
N SER A 153 -4.36 -14.02 2.59
CA SER A 153 -4.78 -13.78 1.21
C SER A 153 -3.82 -12.83 0.52
N PHE A 154 -3.55 -13.08 -0.76
CA PHE A 154 -2.76 -12.21 -1.61
C PHE A 154 -3.59 -11.69 -2.78
N LEU A 155 -3.61 -10.37 -2.97
CA LEU A 155 -4.17 -9.72 -4.15
C LEU A 155 -3.04 -9.31 -5.08
N ASP A 156 -2.95 -9.99 -6.23
CA ASP A 156 -2.04 -9.59 -7.29
C ASP A 156 -2.51 -8.31 -7.99
N LEU A 157 -1.63 -7.31 -7.99
CA LEU A 157 -1.85 -6.01 -8.61
C LEU A 157 -1.31 -5.92 -10.05
N ASP A 158 -0.84 -7.01 -10.64
CA ASP A 158 -0.38 -7.12 -12.04
C ASP A 158 -1.53 -7.01 -13.06
N ASN A 159 -2.30 -5.93 -12.97
CA ASN A 159 -3.44 -5.62 -13.81
C ASN A 159 -3.49 -4.12 -14.09
N ARG A 160 -3.76 -3.75 -15.36
CA ARG A 160 -3.81 -2.35 -15.82
C ARG A 160 -4.76 -1.46 -15.02
N ARG A 161 -5.80 -2.00 -14.37
CA ARG A 161 -6.71 -1.20 -13.52
C ARG A 161 -6.00 -0.53 -12.34
N PHE A 162 -4.88 -1.09 -11.89
CA PHE A 162 -4.09 -0.59 -10.76
C PHE A 162 -2.95 0.33 -11.19
N LEU A 163 -2.87 0.65 -12.49
CA LEU A 163 -1.87 1.52 -13.08
C LEU A 163 -2.55 2.74 -13.70
N ILE A 164 -1.86 3.88 -13.67
CA ILE A 164 -2.23 5.10 -14.38
C ILE A 164 -1.22 5.28 -15.52
N ASP A 165 -1.72 5.18 -16.74
CA ASP A 165 -0.96 5.42 -17.94
C ASP A 165 -0.89 6.93 -18.21
N GLU A 166 0.32 7.49 -18.28
CA GLU A 166 0.52 8.92 -18.52
C GLU A 166 0.07 9.33 -19.93
N GLN A 167 0.07 8.40 -20.90
CA GLN A 167 -0.30 8.69 -22.28
C GLN A 167 -1.80 8.99 -22.46
N ARG A 168 -2.67 8.65 -21.50
CA ARG A 168 -4.11 8.95 -21.57
C ARG A 168 -4.47 10.37 -21.16
N ARG A 169 -3.59 11.11 -20.47
CA ARG A 169 -3.87 12.50 -20.06
C ARG A 169 -3.75 13.52 -21.20
N SER A 170 -3.11 13.15 -22.31
CA SER A 170 -2.96 14.02 -23.49
C SER A 170 -4.03 13.82 -24.56
N ALA A 171 -4.98 12.90 -24.38
CA ALA A 171 -6.08 12.73 -25.33
C ALA A 171 -7.09 13.88 -25.16
N PRO A 172 -7.30 14.74 -26.18
CA PRO A 172 -8.31 15.79 -26.11
C PRO A 172 -9.69 15.15 -25.93
N ALA A 173 -10.54 15.75 -25.09
CA ALA A 173 -11.90 15.30 -24.88
C ALA A 173 -12.62 15.15 -26.22
N PRO A 174 -13.44 14.09 -26.41
CA PRO A 174 -14.22 13.95 -27.64
C PRO A 174 -15.12 15.17 -27.79
N ARG A 175 -14.96 15.90 -28.90
CA ARG A 175 -15.89 16.96 -29.27
C ARG A 175 -17.27 16.33 -29.36
N LYS A 176 -18.20 16.79 -28.53
CA LYS A 176 -19.62 16.47 -28.68
C LYS A 176 -20.05 16.90 -30.08
N ALA A 177 -20.53 15.96 -30.87
CA ALA A 177 -21.24 16.21 -32.12
C ALA A 177 -22.68 16.63 -31.82
#